data_AF-A0A9D6LYS7-F1
#
_entry.id   AF-A0A9D6LYS7-F1
#
_cell.length_a   1.000
_cell.length_b   1.000
_cell.length_c   1.000
_cell.angle_alpha   90.00
_cell.angle_beta   90.00
_cell.angle_gamma   90.00
#
_symmetry.space_group_name_H-M   'P 1'
#
loop_
_entity.id
_entity.type
_entity.pdbx_description
1 polymer ?
#
loop_
_entity_poly.entity_id
_entity_poly.type
_entity_poly.pdbx_seq_one_letter_code
_entity_poly.pdbx_strand_id
1 'polypeptide(L)'
;MSGPGRKVERETEQRLKGCDEVTRSFDEGQARIEALRCLLCKDPTCVGACPLQIDIKAFIGLMADGEYDRALEKIMERNPLPAVCGRVCQYELYCEKECKLGKKLPRVAIGALERFAADHGTRREAPAVHAPRDGAPLIAIAGSGPAGLIAAYDLVRLGYRVRVFEALHEFGGVLRYGIPAFRLPREVIDREIERLRQMGVEFVNNFIVGRTCTLEELFEEGYAATFVATGAGVPHFMNIPGENLIGVYTANEFLTRVNLMGAYRFPESHTPIRVGQKAVIVGGGNAAMDAARWARRFGCETTVLFRRGRKEPR
;
A
#
# COMPACT_ATOMS: atom_id res chain seq x y z
N MET A 1 -4.50 11.84 -19.56
CA MET A 1 -3.11 11.62 -20.03
C MET A 1 -2.20 12.26 -18.99
N SER A 2 -1.43 11.44 -18.27
CA SER A 2 -0.42 11.92 -17.32
C SER A 2 0.65 12.66 -18.11
N GLY A 3 0.82 13.96 -17.84
CA GLY A 3 1.80 14.79 -18.53
C GLY A 3 3.24 14.27 -18.32
N PRO A 4 4.15 14.59 -19.25
CA PRO A 4 5.57 14.25 -19.12
C PRO A 4 6.14 14.85 -17.82
N GLY A 5 6.85 14.03 -17.02
CA GLY A 5 7.52 14.45 -15.78
C GLY A 5 6.91 13.95 -14.45
N ARG A 6 5.77 13.24 -14.46
CA ARG A 6 5.08 12.84 -13.20
C ARG A 6 5.67 11.63 -12.48
N LYS A 7 6.32 10.72 -13.21
CA LYS A 7 6.87 9.47 -12.69
C LYS A 7 8.24 9.30 -13.32
N VAL A 8 9.29 9.33 -12.51
CA VAL A 8 10.64 9.01 -12.95
C VAL A 8 10.74 7.49 -12.97
N GLU A 9 10.54 6.87 -14.12
CA GLU A 9 10.54 5.41 -14.23
C GLU A 9 11.93 4.87 -14.62
N ARG A 10 12.24 3.66 -14.16
CA ARG A 10 13.36 2.88 -14.69
C ARG A 10 13.11 2.51 -16.14
N GLU A 11 14.20 2.38 -16.90
CA GLU A 11 14.15 1.94 -18.29
C GLU A 11 13.43 0.61 -18.46
N THR A 12 12.77 0.42 -19.61
CA THR A 12 11.90 -0.74 -19.82
C THR A 12 12.65 -2.06 -19.67
N GLU A 13 13.88 -2.15 -20.19
CA GLU A 13 14.72 -3.35 -20.10
C GLU A 13 15.14 -3.67 -18.65
N GLN A 14 15.33 -2.64 -17.82
CA GLN A 14 15.67 -2.80 -16.40
C GLN A 14 14.45 -3.26 -15.61
N ARG A 15 13.28 -2.64 -15.81
CA ARG A 15 12.06 -2.97 -15.04
C ARG A 15 11.43 -4.32 -15.43
N LEU A 16 11.83 -4.92 -16.54
CA LEU A 16 11.42 -6.29 -16.91
C LEU A 16 12.19 -7.35 -16.12
N LYS A 17 13.30 -6.97 -15.49
CA LYS A 17 14.14 -7.87 -14.68
C LYS A 17 13.80 -7.68 -13.21
N GLY A 18 13.46 -8.77 -12.53
CA GLY A 18 13.28 -8.80 -11.08
C GLY A 18 12.11 -7.97 -10.52
N CYS A 19 12.28 -7.56 -9.26
CA CYS A 19 11.23 -6.98 -8.43
C CYS A 19 11.48 -5.52 -8.03
N ASP A 20 12.49 -4.89 -8.61
CA ASP A 20 12.85 -3.50 -8.30
C ASP A 20 11.68 -2.54 -8.53
N GLU A 21 11.58 -1.55 -7.65
CA GLU A 21 10.59 -0.49 -7.76
C GLU A 21 10.72 0.24 -9.10
N VAL A 22 9.63 0.27 -9.88
CA VAL A 22 9.65 0.83 -11.23
C VAL A 22 9.75 2.36 -11.20
N THR A 23 9.00 3.00 -10.32
CA THR A 23 8.98 4.44 -10.16
C THR A 23 10.00 4.82 -9.09
N ARG A 24 10.90 5.74 -9.42
CA ARG A 24 11.83 6.37 -8.48
C ARG A 24 11.14 7.53 -7.76
N SER A 25 11.56 7.78 -6.53
CA SER A 25 11.16 9.00 -5.81
C SER A 25 11.77 10.21 -6.49
N PHE A 26 11.20 11.39 -6.25
CA PHE A 26 11.86 12.62 -6.64
C PHE A 26 13.18 12.80 -5.89
N ASP A 27 14.14 13.48 -6.51
CA ASP A 27 15.19 14.15 -5.76
C ASP A 27 14.66 15.46 -5.16
N GLU A 28 15.44 16.07 -4.28
CA GLU A 28 15.03 17.29 -3.57
C GLU A 28 14.72 18.46 -4.54
N GLY A 29 15.52 18.63 -5.59
CA GLY A 29 15.31 19.67 -6.59
C GLY A 29 14.02 19.45 -7.36
N GLN A 30 13.75 18.22 -7.80
CA GLN A 30 12.52 17.81 -8.46
C GLN A 30 11.30 18.03 -7.56
N ALA A 31 11.38 17.60 -6.29
CA ALA A 31 10.31 17.75 -5.33
C ALA A 31 9.97 19.23 -5.08
N ARG A 32 10.99 20.08 -4.90
CA ARG A 32 10.79 21.52 -4.69
C ARG A 32 10.22 22.20 -5.93
N ILE A 33 10.72 21.90 -7.12
CA ILE A 33 10.20 22.43 -8.39
C ILE A 33 8.72 22.03 -8.57
N GLU A 34 8.39 20.77 -8.33
CA GLU A 34 7.00 20.30 -8.46
C GLU A 34 6.09 20.93 -7.39
N ALA A 35 6.57 21.11 -6.16
CA ALA A 35 5.84 21.79 -5.10
C ALA A 35 5.53 23.26 -5.45
N LEU A 36 6.49 23.98 -6.04
CA LEU A 36 6.33 25.38 -6.50
C LEU A 36 5.28 25.55 -7.61
N ARG A 37 4.87 24.47 -8.29
CA ARG A 37 3.77 24.52 -9.27
C ARG A 37 2.40 24.62 -8.61
N CYS A 38 2.29 24.32 -7.31
CA CYS A 38 1.04 24.42 -6.58
C CYS A 38 0.57 25.87 -6.47
N LEU A 39 -0.70 26.11 -6.79
CA LEU A 39 -1.30 27.45 -6.73
C LEU A 39 -1.68 27.90 -5.30
N LEU A 40 -1.43 27.07 -4.29
CA LEU A 40 -1.83 27.28 -2.89
C LEU A 40 -3.26 27.82 -2.76
N CYS A 41 -4.19 27.17 -3.47
CA CYS A 41 -5.55 27.69 -3.69
C CYS A 41 -6.23 28.15 -2.39
N LYS A 42 -7.01 29.23 -2.47
CA LYS A 42 -7.87 29.67 -1.34
C LYS A 42 -8.86 28.59 -0.93
N ASP A 43 -9.45 27.93 -1.93
CA ASP A 43 -10.34 26.78 -1.78
C ASP A 43 -9.65 25.53 -2.38
N PRO A 44 -9.03 24.66 -1.56
CA PRO A 44 -8.25 23.52 -2.04
C PRO A 44 -9.12 22.28 -2.25
N THR A 45 -9.75 22.17 -3.42
CA THR A 45 -10.59 21.02 -3.81
C THR A 45 -9.87 19.67 -3.75
N CYS A 46 -8.54 19.65 -3.87
CA CYS A 46 -7.73 18.45 -3.70
C CYS A 46 -7.83 17.85 -2.28
N VAL A 47 -7.99 18.68 -1.25
CA VAL A 47 -8.14 18.25 0.15
C VAL A 47 -9.48 17.53 0.34
N GLY A 48 -10.57 18.13 -0.12
CA GLY A 48 -11.91 17.51 -0.04
C GLY A 48 -12.04 16.23 -0.86
N ALA A 49 -11.26 16.09 -1.93
CA ALA A 49 -11.22 14.88 -2.75
C ALA A 49 -10.39 13.74 -2.14
N CYS A 50 -9.50 14.03 -1.18
CA CYS A 50 -8.73 13.02 -0.48
C CYS A 50 -9.63 12.32 0.54
N PRO A 51 -9.78 10.98 0.52
CA PRO A 51 -10.58 10.27 1.52
C PRO A 51 -10.09 10.47 2.96
N LEU A 52 -8.80 10.72 3.14
CA LEU A 52 -8.18 11.01 4.44
C LEU A 52 -8.18 12.51 4.79
N GLN A 53 -8.66 13.37 3.88
CA GLN A 53 -8.65 14.83 4.03
C GLN A 53 -7.28 15.39 4.46
N ILE A 54 -6.20 14.84 3.90
CA ILE A 54 -4.84 15.35 4.11
C ILE A 54 -4.80 16.83 3.69
N ASP A 55 -4.17 17.68 4.51
CA ASP A 55 -3.98 19.10 4.19
C ASP A 55 -2.90 19.28 3.12
N ILE A 56 -3.28 18.97 1.88
CA ILE A 56 -2.44 19.00 0.69
C ILE A 56 -1.86 20.39 0.45
N LYS A 57 -2.63 21.44 0.75
CA LYS A 57 -2.15 22.81 0.60
C LYS A 57 -1.00 23.08 1.57
N ALA A 58 -1.18 22.73 2.84
CA ALA A 58 -0.18 23.01 3.86
C ALA A 58 1.11 22.22 3.63
N PHE A 59 1.03 20.90 3.41
CA PHE A 59 2.26 20.12 3.25
C PHE A 59 3.02 20.51 1.98
N ILE A 60 2.34 20.80 0.86
CA ILE A 60 3.03 21.23 -0.36
C ILE A 60 3.66 22.63 -0.19
N GLY A 61 3.01 23.53 0.57
CA GLY A 61 3.60 24.82 0.94
C GLY A 61 4.93 24.64 1.68
N LEU A 62 4.93 23.80 2.72
CA LEU A 62 6.14 23.45 3.48
C LEU A 62 7.23 22.86 2.57
N MET A 63 6.86 21.99 1.62
CA MET A 63 7.81 21.43 0.66
C MET A 63 8.39 22.49 -0.30
N ALA A 64 7.61 23.50 -0.70
CA ALA A 64 8.12 24.59 -1.54
C ALA A 64 9.16 25.45 -0.79
N ASP A 65 8.98 25.59 0.53
CA ASP A 65 9.88 26.28 1.44
C ASP A 65 11.08 25.43 1.88
N GLY A 66 11.14 24.15 1.48
CA GLY A 66 12.22 23.22 1.82
C GLY A 66 12.08 22.55 3.20
N GLU A 67 10.93 22.70 3.85
CA GLU A 67 10.63 22.16 5.18
C GLU A 67 10.03 20.74 5.08
N TYR A 68 10.79 19.77 4.55
CA TYR A 68 10.28 18.43 4.21
C TYR A 68 9.86 17.59 5.42
N ASP A 69 10.58 17.68 6.54
CA ASP A 69 10.23 16.95 7.77
C ASP A 69 8.88 17.44 8.32
N ARG A 70 8.65 18.77 8.34
CA ARG A 70 7.37 19.35 8.74
C ARG A 70 6.26 19.03 7.75
N ALA A 71 6.57 18.93 6.46
CA ALA A 71 5.61 18.47 5.46
C ALA A 71 5.18 17.02 5.74
N LEU A 72 6.11 16.14 6.13
CA LEU A 72 5.79 14.77 6.54
C LEU A 72 4.93 14.74 7.81
N GLU A 73 5.29 15.51 8.85
CA GLU A 73 4.47 15.66 10.05
C GLU A 73 3.04 16.09 9.71
N LYS A 74 2.90 17.06 8.80
CA LYS A 74 1.61 17.56 8.33
C LYS A 74 0.77 16.49 7.62
N ILE A 75 1.40 15.61 6.84
CA ILE A 75 0.73 14.45 6.23
C ILE A 75 0.30 13.45 7.33
N MET A 76 1.18 13.18 8.29
CA MET A 76 0.98 12.20 9.36
C MET A 76 -0.09 12.57 10.38
N GLU A 77 -0.54 13.83 10.42
CA GLU A 77 -1.74 14.24 11.15
C GLU A 77 -3.00 13.45 10.72
N ARG A 78 -3.06 13.03 9.45
CA ARG A 78 -4.22 12.34 8.86
C ARG A 78 -3.90 10.98 8.25
N ASN A 79 -2.68 10.77 7.78
CA ASN A 79 -2.27 9.54 7.14
C ASN A 79 -1.07 8.91 7.87
N PRO A 80 -1.27 7.81 8.61
CA PRO A 80 -0.17 7.15 9.32
C PRO A 80 0.70 6.27 8.41
N LEU A 81 0.35 6.08 7.12
CA LEU A 81 1.11 5.26 6.18
C LEU A 81 1.46 6.04 4.89
N PRO A 82 2.11 7.22 4.99
CA PRO A 82 2.35 8.08 3.83
C PRO A 82 3.29 7.44 2.80
N ALA A 83 4.27 6.64 3.24
CA ALA A 83 5.16 5.92 2.33
C ALA A 83 4.42 4.85 1.49
N VAL A 84 3.33 4.30 2.01
CA VAL A 84 2.47 3.33 1.32
C VAL A 84 1.50 4.06 0.40
N CYS A 85 0.70 5.00 0.92
CA CYS A 85 -0.25 5.78 0.11
C CYS A 85 0.47 6.46 -1.04
N GLY A 86 1.63 7.08 -0.74
CA GLY A 86 2.66 7.62 -1.63
C GLY A 86 2.88 6.83 -2.92
N ARG A 87 2.78 5.50 -2.84
CA ARG A 87 3.06 4.57 -3.94
C ARG A 87 1.82 3.98 -4.60
N VAL A 88 0.79 3.69 -3.81
CA VAL A 88 -0.31 2.80 -4.26
C VAL A 88 -1.66 3.48 -4.39
N CYS A 89 -1.83 4.69 -3.83
CA CYS A 89 -3.06 5.45 -3.97
C CYS A 89 -3.32 5.81 -5.45
N GLN A 90 -4.60 5.82 -5.84
CA GLN A 90 -5.04 6.17 -7.19
C GLN A 90 -5.31 7.67 -7.28
N TYR A 91 -4.30 8.50 -7.05
CA TYR A 91 -4.42 9.96 -6.96
C TYR A 91 -5.15 10.58 -8.15
N GLU A 92 -4.98 9.98 -9.33
CA GLU A 92 -5.60 10.41 -10.59
C GLU A 92 -7.14 10.32 -10.55
N LEU A 93 -7.70 9.55 -9.62
CA LEU A 93 -9.14 9.44 -9.33
C LEU A 93 -9.61 10.38 -8.21
N TYR A 94 -8.70 10.88 -7.37
CA TYR A 94 -8.99 11.64 -6.15
C TYR A 94 -8.33 13.03 -6.16
N CYS A 95 -7.31 13.25 -5.32
CA CYS A 95 -6.72 14.56 -5.06
C CYS A 95 -6.13 15.23 -6.32
N GLU A 96 -5.46 14.47 -7.20
CA GLU A 96 -4.96 15.03 -8.45
C GLU A 96 -6.09 15.29 -9.43
N LYS A 97 -7.16 14.47 -9.42
CA LYS A 97 -8.33 14.66 -10.28
C LYS A 97 -8.91 16.07 -10.13
N GLU A 98 -9.07 16.47 -8.87
CA GLU A 98 -9.70 17.73 -8.47
C GLU A 98 -8.70 18.89 -8.35
N CYS A 99 -7.43 18.70 -8.74
CA CYS A 99 -6.44 19.78 -8.73
C CYS A 99 -6.81 20.87 -9.76
N LYS A 100 -7.04 22.10 -9.27
CA LYS A 100 -7.45 23.25 -10.11
C LYS A 100 -6.44 23.61 -11.20
N LEU A 101 -5.15 23.35 -10.99
CA LEU A 101 -4.10 23.55 -12.01
C LEU A 101 -4.40 22.73 -13.28
N GLY A 102 -5.01 21.55 -13.11
CA GLY A 102 -5.42 20.63 -14.17
C GLY A 102 -6.36 21.21 -15.23
N LYS A 103 -6.97 22.37 -14.99
CA LYS A 103 -7.84 23.04 -15.96
C LYS A 103 -7.07 23.68 -17.12
N LYS A 104 -5.81 24.06 -16.90
CA LYS A 104 -4.98 24.78 -17.88
C LYS A 104 -3.60 24.15 -18.09
N LEU A 105 -3.06 23.51 -17.07
CA LEU A 105 -1.71 22.92 -17.06
C LEU A 105 -1.76 21.50 -16.48
N PRO A 106 -0.70 20.70 -16.62
CA PRO A 106 -0.64 19.40 -15.94
C PRO A 106 -0.87 19.58 -14.43
N ARG A 107 -1.71 18.74 -13.82
CA ARG A 107 -1.96 18.79 -12.35
C ARG A 107 -0.66 18.53 -11.58
N VAL A 108 -0.60 19.07 -10.35
CA VAL A 108 0.49 18.80 -9.39
C VAL A 108 0.55 17.31 -9.09
N ALA A 109 1.74 16.72 -9.05
CA ALA A 109 2.00 15.32 -8.72
C ALA A 109 1.96 15.11 -7.20
N ILE A 110 0.78 15.29 -6.60
CA ILE A 110 0.56 15.23 -5.15
C ILE A 110 1.07 13.93 -4.56
N GLY A 111 0.83 12.80 -5.23
CA GLY A 111 1.28 11.50 -4.76
C GLY A 111 2.78 11.30 -4.76
N ALA A 112 3.47 11.88 -5.75
CA ALA A 112 4.93 11.85 -5.81
C ALA A 112 5.56 12.74 -4.74
N LEU A 113 4.93 13.88 -4.41
CA LEU A 113 5.33 14.74 -3.30
C LEU A 113 5.10 14.07 -1.93
N GLU A 114 3.95 13.41 -1.72
CA GLU A 114 3.67 12.62 -0.51
C GLU A 114 4.70 11.50 -0.33
N ARG A 115 4.99 10.77 -1.42
CA ARG A 115 6.05 9.76 -1.42
C ARG A 115 7.41 10.35 -1.08
N PHE A 116 7.78 11.46 -1.71
CA PHE A 116 9.06 12.12 -1.45
C PHE A 116 9.19 12.49 0.02
N ALA A 117 8.18 13.15 0.61
CA ALA A 117 8.21 13.54 2.02
C ALA A 117 8.42 12.31 2.93
N ALA A 118 7.74 11.19 2.64
CA ALA A 118 7.86 9.97 3.43
C ALA A 118 9.18 9.20 3.23
N ASP A 119 9.78 9.29 2.03
CA ASP A 119 11.07 8.67 1.71
C ASP A 119 12.24 9.53 2.23
N HIS A 120 12.13 10.85 2.14
CA HIS A 120 13.15 11.83 2.56
C HIS A 120 13.23 11.98 4.09
N GLY A 121 12.10 11.91 4.80
CA GLY A 121 12.08 12.06 6.26
C GLY A 121 13.07 11.12 6.95
N THR A 122 14.20 11.68 7.39
CA THR A 122 15.35 10.95 7.95
C THR A 122 15.20 10.67 9.44
N ARG A 123 14.24 11.31 10.11
CA ARG A 123 13.97 11.15 11.55
C ARG A 123 12.76 10.25 11.76
N ARG A 124 12.98 8.95 11.60
CA ARG A 124 12.02 7.91 11.99
C ARG A 124 12.27 7.42 13.41
N GLU A 125 12.61 8.29 14.34
CA GLU A 125 12.30 7.94 15.72
C GLU A 125 10.79 7.79 15.77
N ALA A 126 10.31 6.65 16.26
CA ALA A 126 8.89 6.49 16.52
C ALA A 126 8.45 7.72 17.33
N PRO A 127 7.39 8.45 16.89
CA PRO A 127 6.95 9.62 17.63
C PRO A 127 6.74 9.20 19.08
N ALA A 128 7.20 10.02 20.02
CA ALA A 128 7.09 9.72 21.44
C ALA A 128 5.66 9.28 21.75
N VAL A 129 5.48 8.00 22.06
CA VAL A 129 4.18 7.47 22.42
C VAL A 129 4.03 7.69 23.91
N HIS A 130 2.84 8.09 24.32
CA HIS A 130 2.51 8.05 25.73
C HIS A 130 2.70 6.61 26.22
N ALA A 131 3.45 6.42 27.31
CA ALA A 131 3.48 5.12 27.97
C ALA A 131 2.02 4.65 28.17
N PRO A 132 1.73 3.34 27.97
CA PRO A 132 0.40 2.82 28.24
C PRO A 132 -0.05 3.29 29.62
N ARG A 133 -1.28 3.79 29.72
CA ARG A 133 -1.81 4.23 31.01
C ARG A 133 -1.81 3.04 31.97
N ASP A 134 -1.60 3.26 33.26
CA ASP A 134 -1.74 2.20 34.25
C ASP A 134 -3.14 1.56 34.13
N GLY A 135 -3.18 0.23 34.00
CA GLY A 135 -4.43 -0.50 33.77
C GLY A 135 -5.04 -0.33 32.37
N ALA A 136 -4.28 0.16 31.37
CA ALA A 136 -4.79 0.32 30.01
C ALA A 136 -5.42 -0.98 29.46
N PRO A 137 -6.65 -0.90 28.92
CA PRO A 137 -7.30 -2.05 28.29
C PRO A 137 -6.45 -2.62 27.16
N LEU A 138 -6.41 -3.95 27.07
CA LEU A 138 -5.74 -4.68 26.00
C LEU A 138 -6.72 -4.87 24.83
N ILE A 139 -6.31 -4.44 23.64
CA ILE A 139 -7.14 -4.49 22.42
C ILE A 139 -6.54 -5.47 21.43
N ALA A 140 -7.36 -6.41 20.94
CA ALA A 140 -7.00 -7.34 19.89
C ALA A 140 -7.35 -6.74 18.52
N ILE A 141 -6.47 -6.92 17.54
CA ILE A 141 -6.75 -6.59 16.14
C ILE A 141 -6.58 -7.86 15.31
N ALA A 142 -7.64 -8.34 14.68
CA ALA A 142 -7.61 -9.50 13.81
C ALA A 142 -7.34 -9.08 12.36
N GLY A 143 -6.09 -9.19 11.93
CA GLY A 143 -5.61 -8.86 10.58
C GLY A 143 -4.61 -7.71 10.58
N SER A 144 -3.46 -7.91 9.92
CA SER A 144 -2.37 -6.92 9.83
C SER A 144 -2.37 -6.11 8.53
N GLY A 145 -3.51 -6.06 7.83
CA GLY A 145 -3.69 -5.22 6.65
C GLY A 145 -3.74 -3.73 6.97
N PRO A 146 -3.90 -2.84 5.97
CA PRO A 146 -3.90 -1.39 6.17
C PRO A 146 -4.85 -0.92 7.28
N ALA A 147 -6.07 -1.47 7.34
CA ALA A 147 -7.05 -1.12 8.37
C ALA A 147 -6.56 -1.48 9.79
N GLY A 148 -5.98 -2.67 9.96
CA GLY A 148 -5.43 -3.10 11.24
C GLY A 148 -4.22 -2.28 11.67
N LEU A 149 -3.32 -1.94 10.73
CA LEU A 149 -2.15 -1.11 11.01
C LEU A 149 -2.54 0.34 11.40
N ILE A 150 -3.53 0.93 10.71
CA ILE A 150 -4.05 2.26 11.04
C ILE A 150 -4.74 2.24 12.41
N ALA A 151 -5.59 1.24 12.67
CA ALA A 151 -6.24 1.10 13.97
C ALA A 151 -5.21 0.92 15.11
N ALA A 152 -4.17 0.12 14.89
CA ALA A 152 -3.09 -0.06 15.84
C ALA A 152 -2.36 1.26 16.13
N TYR A 153 -2.05 2.04 15.09
CA TYR A 153 -1.43 3.36 15.21
C TYR A 153 -2.27 4.32 16.07
N ASP A 154 -3.57 4.40 15.82
CA ASP A 154 -4.44 5.30 16.56
C ASP A 154 -4.62 4.85 18.02
N LEU A 155 -4.86 3.55 18.24
CA LEU A 155 -5.07 3.00 19.58
C LEU A 155 -3.83 3.15 20.47
N VAL A 156 -2.64 2.90 19.94
CA VAL A 156 -1.42 3.01 20.75
C VAL A 156 -1.12 4.47 21.10
N ARG A 157 -1.41 5.43 20.20
CA ARG A 157 -1.32 6.87 20.50
C ARG A 157 -2.32 7.35 21.55
N LEU A 158 -3.48 6.69 21.63
CA LEU A 158 -4.47 6.91 22.67
C LEU A 158 -4.08 6.23 24.01
N GLY A 159 -2.95 5.51 24.06
CA GLY A 159 -2.42 4.87 25.28
C GLY A 159 -3.05 3.53 25.62
N TYR A 160 -3.67 2.86 24.64
CA TYR A 160 -4.13 1.46 24.79
C TYR A 160 -2.97 0.48 24.58
N ARG A 161 -3.06 -0.71 25.20
CA ARG A 161 -2.20 -1.85 24.83
C ARG A 161 -2.81 -2.53 23.61
N VAL A 162 -2.01 -2.80 22.59
CA VAL A 162 -2.52 -3.31 21.31
C VAL A 162 -1.75 -4.56 20.92
N ARG A 163 -2.47 -5.64 20.58
CA ARG A 163 -1.90 -6.81 19.93
C ARG A 163 -2.58 -7.07 18.59
N VAL A 164 -1.80 -7.16 17.53
CA VAL A 164 -2.24 -7.49 16.17
C VAL A 164 -1.97 -8.97 15.89
N PHE A 165 -3.01 -9.68 15.50
CA PHE A 165 -2.96 -11.08 15.09
C PHE A 165 -3.06 -11.20 13.57
N GLU A 166 -2.20 -12.01 12.97
CA GLU A 166 -2.13 -12.23 11.53
C GLU A 166 -2.14 -13.73 11.21
N ALA A 167 -2.98 -14.11 10.26
CA ALA A 167 -3.12 -15.49 9.83
C ALA A 167 -1.89 -16.00 9.07
N LEU A 168 -1.27 -15.13 8.26
CA LEU A 168 -0.08 -15.45 7.48
C LEU A 168 1.21 -15.36 8.32
N HIS A 169 2.31 -15.84 7.78
CA HIS A 169 3.64 -15.80 8.41
C HIS A 169 4.31 -14.42 8.32
N GLU A 170 3.81 -13.51 7.48
CA GLU A 170 4.29 -12.13 7.39
C GLU A 170 3.14 -11.13 7.49
N PHE A 171 3.43 -9.95 8.07
CA PHE A 171 2.44 -8.89 8.32
C PHE A 171 2.24 -7.96 7.11
N GLY A 172 1.11 -7.26 7.05
CA GLY A 172 0.82 -6.23 6.05
C GLY A 172 -0.34 -6.56 5.11
N GLY A 173 -0.88 -7.78 5.19
CA GLY A 173 -2.00 -8.23 4.35
C GLY A 173 -1.74 -7.99 2.85
N VAL A 174 -2.70 -7.37 2.17
CA VAL A 174 -2.62 -7.12 0.71
C VAL A 174 -1.40 -6.28 0.30
N LEU A 175 -0.85 -5.45 1.19
CA LEU A 175 0.37 -4.69 0.91
C LEU A 175 1.54 -5.63 0.59
N ARG A 176 1.53 -6.82 1.19
CA ARG A 176 2.58 -7.81 1.08
C ARG A 176 2.26 -8.91 0.08
N TYR A 177 1.18 -9.66 0.27
CA TYR A 177 0.88 -10.80 -0.61
C TYR A 177 0.24 -10.37 -1.95
N GLY A 178 -0.41 -9.21 -1.99
CA GLY A 178 -1.14 -8.73 -3.17
C GLY A 178 -0.33 -7.77 -4.04
N ILE A 179 0.09 -6.65 -3.47
CA ILE A 179 0.81 -5.59 -4.19
C ILE A 179 2.26 -6.04 -4.44
N PRO A 180 2.73 -6.05 -5.70
CA PRO A 180 4.10 -6.43 -6.01
C PRO A 180 5.15 -5.46 -5.46
N ALA A 181 6.34 -5.99 -5.13
CA ALA A 181 7.48 -5.21 -4.68
C ALA A 181 7.91 -4.11 -5.68
N PHE A 182 7.70 -4.33 -6.98
CA PHE A 182 7.99 -3.33 -8.01
C PHE A 182 7.04 -2.11 -7.99
N ARG A 183 5.99 -2.14 -7.17
CA ARG A 183 5.08 -1.02 -6.85
C ARG A 183 5.21 -0.56 -5.40
N LEU A 184 5.35 -1.49 -4.48
CA LEU A 184 5.46 -1.24 -3.04
C LEU A 184 6.58 -2.10 -2.46
N PRO A 185 7.80 -1.55 -2.30
CA PRO A 185 8.94 -2.28 -1.76
C PRO A 185 8.65 -2.89 -0.39
N ARG A 186 9.23 -4.06 -0.10
CA ARG A 186 8.96 -4.80 1.14
C ARG A 186 9.49 -4.05 2.36
N GLU A 187 10.63 -3.41 2.19
CA GLU A 187 11.32 -2.62 3.20
C GLU A 187 10.48 -1.42 3.65
N VAL A 188 9.60 -0.90 2.79
CA VAL A 188 8.64 0.15 3.17
C VAL A 188 7.63 -0.42 4.17
N ILE A 189 7.11 -1.62 3.93
CA ILE A 189 6.13 -2.27 4.80
C ILE A 189 6.79 -2.68 6.11
N ASP A 190 7.97 -3.31 6.05
CA ASP A 190 8.72 -3.76 7.23
C ASP A 190 9.00 -2.61 8.19
N ARG A 191 9.36 -1.46 7.63
CA ARG A 191 9.62 -0.26 8.41
C ARG A 191 8.38 0.32 9.07
N GLU A 192 7.22 0.29 8.42
CA GLU A 192 5.96 0.74 9.06
C GLU A 192 5.57 -0.20 10.21
N ILE A 193 5.75 -1.51 10.04
CA ILE A 193 5.52 -2.50 11.10
C ILE A 193 6.49 -2.25 12.26
N GLU A 194 7.77 -2.04 11.96
CA GLU A 194 8.79 -1.80 12.99
C GLU A 194 8.55 -0.50 13.75
N ARG A 195 8.14 0.57 13.04
CA ARG A 195 7.70 1.81 13.68
C ARG A 195 6.55 1.56 14.67
N LEU A 196 5.56 0.74 14.30
CA LEU A 196 4.46 0.38 15.22
C LEU A 196 4.94 -0.47 16.41
N ARG A 197 5.91 -1.37 16.22
CA ARG A 197 6.52 -2.10 17.34
C ARG A 197 7.23 -1.17 18.32
N GLN A 198 8.01 -0.22 17.81
CA GLN A 198 8.66 0.81 18.63
C GLN A 198 7.65 1.68 19.37
N MET A 199 6.45 1.84 18.81
CA MET A 199 5.33 2.51 19.46
C MET A 199 4.66 1.67 20.57
N GLY A 200 5.02 0.40 20.73
CA GLY A 200 4.46 -0.51 21.74
C GLY A 200 3.37 -1.46 21.22
N VAL A 201 3.17 -1.56 19.90
CA VAL A 201 2.24 -2.54 19.32
C VAL A 201 2.89 -3.92 19.29
N GLU A 202 2.20 -4.92 19.83
CA GLU A 202 2.61 -6.31 19.76
C GLU A 202 2.05 -6.99 18.50
N PHE A 203 2.83 -7.87 17.88
CA PHE A 203 2.44 -8.55 16.64
C PHE A 203 2.63 -10.06 16.77
N VAL A 204 1.60 -10.82 16.41
CA VAL A 204 1.58 -12.29 16.41
C VAL A 204 1.16 -12.77 15.02
N ASN A 205 2.04 -13.51 14.34
CA ASN A 205 1.77 -14.12 13.03
C ASN A 205 1.40 -15.60 13.19
N ASN A 206 1.05 -16.25 12.07
CA ASN A 206 0.61 -17.65 12.06
C ASN A 206 -0.56 -17.93 13.02
N PHE A 207 -1.40 -16.93 13.26
CA PHE A 207 -2.48 -16.96 14.23
C PHE A 207 -3.79 -16.64 13.56
N ILE A 208 -4.64 -17.65 13.41
CA ILE A 208 -5.92 -17.53 12.73
C ILE A 208 -7.00 -17.33 13.79
N VAL A 209 -7.43 -16.08 14.00
CA VAL A 209 -8.60 -15.79 14.84
C VAL A 209 -9.83 -16.51 14.27
N GLY A 210 -10.54 -17.25 15.11
CA GLY A 210 -11.62 -18.18 14.75
C GLY A 210 -11.17 -19.64 14.52
N ARG A 211 -9.86 -19.93 14.56
CA ARG A 211 -9.32 -21.30 14.50
C ARG A 211 -8.29 -21.58 15.58
N THR A 212 -7.24 -20.76 15.67
CA THR A 212 -6.22 -20.85 16.72
C THR A 212 -6.80 -20.40 18.07
N CYS A 213 -7.65 -19.38 18.05
CA CYS A 213 -8.39 -18.87 19.19
C CYS A 213 -9.66 -18.19 18.67
N THR A 214 -10.81 -18.47 19.28
CA THR A 214 -12.11 -17.86 18.98
C THR A 214 -12.18 -16.41 19.50
N LEU A 215 -13.24 -15.67 19.14
CA LEU A 215 -13.41 -14.31 19.66
C LEU A 215 -13.74 -14.35 21.16
N GLU A 216 -14.52 -15.33 21.58
CA GLU A 216 -14.92 -15.58 22.96
C GLU A 216 -13.69 -15.84 23.84
N GLU A 217 -12.80 -16.73 23.41
CA GLU A 217 -11.54 -17.03 24.10
C GLU A 217 -10.64 -15.78 24.19
N LEU A 218 -10.60 -14.91 23.17
CA LEU A 218 -9.88 -13.63 23.29
C LEU A 218 -10.48 -12.76 24.42
N PHE A 219 -11.81 -12.70 24.58
CA PHE A 219 -12.39 -11.95 25.71
C PHE A 219 -12.06 -12.60 27.06
N GLU A 220 -12.05 -13.93 27.14
CA GLU A 220 -11.67 -14.69 28.34
C GLU A 220 -10.18 -14.48 28.72
N GLU A 221 -9.29 -14.35 27.74
CA GLU A 221 -7.87 -13.99 27.91
C GLU A 221 -7.65 -12.52 28.34
N GLY A 222 -8.73 -11.75 28.54
CA GLY A 222 -8.68 -10.40 29.09
C GLY A 222 -8.54 -9.28 28.06
N TYR A 223 -8.79 -9.56 26.78
CA TYR A 223 -8.94 -8.51 25.78
C TYR A 223 -10.26 -7.76 25.99
N ALA A 224 -10.20 -6.44 26.10
CA ALA A 224 -11.38 -5.61 26.35
C ALA A 224 -12.22 -5.35 25.09
N ALA A 225 -11.58 -5.40 23.92
CA ALA A 225 -12.24 -5.27 22.62
C ALA A 225 -11.42 -5.95 21.52
N THR A 226 -12.11 -6.34 20.45
CA THR A 226 -11.51 -6.92 19.24
C THR A 226 -11.94 -6.13 18.01
N PHE A 227 -10.99 -5.65 17.22
CA PHE A 227 -11.22 -5.03 15.92
C PHE A 227 -10.97 -6.03 14.79
N VAL A 228 -12.00 -6.35 14.01
CA VAL A 228 -11.91 -7.33 12.92
C VAL A 228 -11.55 -6.63 11.61
N ALA A 229 -10.31 -6.82 11.17
CA ALA A 229 -9.69 -6.16 10.02
C ALA A 229 -9.18 -7.17 8.96
N THR A 230 -9.93 -8.25 8.75
CA THR A 230 -9.52 -9.41 7.92
C THR A 230 -9.59 -9.17 6.41
N GLY A 231 -10.23 -8.08 5.98
CA GLY A 231 -10.36 -7.71 4.57
C GLY A 231 -11.21 -8.67 3.74
N ALA A 232 -11.07 -8.62 2.42
CA ALA A 232 -11.81 -9.43 1.46
C ALA A 232 -10.85 -10.36 0.68
N GLY A 233 -10.30 -11.37 1.36
CA GLY A 233 -9.25 -12.24 0.82
C GLY A 233 -9.73 -13.45 0.00
N VAL A 234 -11.04 -13.74 -0.02
CA VAL A 234 -11.60 -14.90 -0.72
C VAL A 234 -11.73 -14.59 -2.23
N PRO A 235 -11.17 -15.41 -3.13
CA PRO A 235 -11.28 -15.17 -4.56
C PRO A 235 -12.69 -15.44 -5.09
N HIS A 236 -13.04 -14.79 -6.19
CA HIS A 236 -14.29 -15.04 -6.93
C HIS A 236 -13.99 -15.90 -8.16
N PHE A 237 -14.65 -17.05 -8.25
CA PHE A 237 -14.59 -17.94 -9.42
C PHE A 237 -15.71 -17.63 -10.40
N MET A 238 -15.45 -17.81 -11.70
CA MET A 238 -16.42 -17.49 -12.75
C MET A 238 -17.45 -18.61 -12.95
N ASN A 239 -17.19 -19.81 -12.42
CA ASN A 239 -18.01 -21.00 -12.59
C ASN A 239 -18.15 -21.40 -14.07
N ILE A 240 -17.04 -21.35 -14.81
CA ILE A 240 -17.00 -21.70 -16.24
C ILE A 240 -16.29 -23.04 -16.47
N PRO A 241 -16.64 -23.78 -17.55
CA PRO A 241 -15.94 -25.01 -17.90
C PRO A 241 -14.42 -24.79 -18.02
N GLY A 242 -13.65 -25.65 -17.35
CA GLY A 242 -12.18 -25.63 -17.42
C GLY A 242 -11.47 -24.71 -16.42
N GLU A 243 -12.18 -24.03 -15.51
CA GLU A 243 -11.54 -23.16 -14.50
C GLU A 243 -10.66 -23.89 -13.48
N ASN A 244 -10.76 -25.23 -13.42
CA ASN A 244 -9.94 -26.10 -12.56
C ASN A 244 -8.80 -26.82 -13.32
N LEU A 245 -8.54 -26.46 -14.58
CA LEU A 245 -7.46 -27.05 -15.37
C LEU A 245 -6.09 -26.60 -14.86
N ILE A 246 -5.06 -27.44 -15.10
CA ILE A 246 -3.68 -27.14 -14.74
C ILE A 246 -3.22 -25.85 -15.45
N GLY A 247 -2.68 -24.91 -14.69
CA GLY A 247 -2.20 -23.62 -15.19
C GLY A 247 -3.23 -22.50 -15.11
N VAL A 248 -4.46 -22.78 -14.65
CA VAL A 248 -5.41 -21.75 -14.24
C VAL A 248 -5.13 -21.37 -12.79
N TYR A 249 -4.99 -20.06 -12.53
CA TYR A 249 -4.78 -19.50 -11.20
C TYR A 249 -5.84 -18.46 -10.88
N THR A 250 -6.24 -18.38 -9.62
CA THR A 250 -6.81 -17.12 -9.11
C THR A 250 -5.71 -16.07 -9.00
N ALA A 251 -6.06 -14.78 -9.14
CA ALA A 251 -5.09 -13.71 -8.92
C ALA A 251 -4.51 -13.76 -7.50
N ASN A 252 -5.31 -14.14 -6.51
CA ASN A 252 -4.87 -14.28 -5.12
C ASN A 252 -3.80 -15.36 -4.97
N GLU A 253 -3.99 -16.54 -5.57
CA GLU A 253 -2.97 -17.61 -5.53
C GLU A 253 -1.70 -17.19 -6.26
N PHE A 254 -1.85 -16.73 -7.52
CA PHE A 254 -0.71 -16.33 -8.36
C PHE A 254 0.13 -15.26 -7.66
N LEU A 255 -0.52 -14.18 -7.21
CA LEU A 255 0.18 -13.09 -6.53
C LEU A 255 0.75 -13.54 -5.20
N THR A 256 0.05 -14.34 -4.38
CA THR A 256 0.60 -14.86 -3.12
C THR A 256 1.87 -15.68 -3.34
N ARG A 257 1.86 -16.60 -4.32
CA ARG A 257 3.06 -17.39 -4.67
C ARG A 257 4.24 -16.49 -5.06
N VAL A 258 4.00 -15.49 -5.89
CA VAL A 258 5.08 -14.62 -6.37
C VAL A 258 5.55 -13.66 -5.29
N ASN A 259 4.61 -12.97 -4.64
CA ASN A 259 4.87 -11.81 -3.81
C ASN A 259 5.24 -12.15 -2.36
N LEU A 260 4.56 -13.13 -1.77
CA LEU A 260 4.77 -13.58 -0.39
C LEU A 260 5.78 -14.72 -0.38
N MET A 261 5.56 -15.74 -1.20
CA MET A 261 6.43 -16.93 -1.21
C MET A 261 7.71 -16.75 -2.04
N GLY A 262 7.85 -15.64 -2.76
CA GLY A 262 9.04 -15.33 -3.53
C GLY A 262 9.26 -16.24 -4.74
N ALA A 263 8.22 -16.80 -5.35
CA ALA A 263 8.34 -17.80 -6.42
C ALA A 263 9.12 -17.33 -7.66
N TYR A 264 9.32 -16.01 -7.83
CA TYR A 264 10.17 -15.46 -8.89
C TYR A 264 11.67 -15.71 -8.70
N ARG A 265 12.08 -16.16 -7.52
CA ARG A 265 13.46 -16.55 -7.18
C ARG A 265 13.67 -18.07 -7.20
N PHE A 266 12.68 -18.85 -7.61
CA PHE A 266 12.81 -20.31 -7.66
C PHE A 266 14.02 -20.70 -8.54
N PRO A 267 14.92 -21.62 -8.11
CA PRO A 267 14.79 -22.53 -6.95
C PRO A 267 15.36 -22.00 -5.61
N GLU A 268 15.85 -20.76 -5.53
CA GLU A 268 16.32 -20.16 -4.26
C GLU A 268 15.18 -20.05 -3.24
N SER A 269 13.97 -19.78 -3.72
CA SER A 269 12.74 -19.98 -2.95
C SER A 269 12.14 -21.37 -3.22
N HIS A 270 11.50 -21.95 -2.21
CA HIS A 270 10.96 -23.32 -2.31
C HIS A 270 9.60 -23.40 -3.02
N THR A 271 8.92 -22.27 -3.25
CA THR A 271 7.59 -22.26 -3.89
C THR A 271 7.74 -22.08 -5.40
N PRO A 272 7.39 -23.09 -6.21
CA PRO A 272 7.42 -22.93 -7.66
C PRO A 272 6.21 -22.14 -8.16
N ILE A 273 6.33 -21.63 -9.38
CA ILE A 273 5.21 -21.10 -10.15
C ILE A 273 5.28 -21.57 -11.60
N ARG A 274 4.17 -22.10 -12.11
CA ARG A 274 4.08 -22.52 -13.51
C ARG A 274 3.53 -21.38 -14.35
N VAL A 275 4.35 -20.87 -15.27
CA VAL A 275 3.94 -19.85 -16.23
C VAL A 275 4.26 -20.34 -17.63
N GLY A 276 3.29 -20.26 -18.55
CA GLY A 276 3.43 -20.73 -19.92
C GLY A 276 4.08 -19.68 -20.83
N GLN A 277 4.24 -20.01 -22.12
CA GLN A 277 4.70 -19.04 -23.12
C GLN A 277 3.68 -17.91 -23.33
N LYS A 278 2.39 -18.19 -23.14
CA LYS A 278 1.29 -17.24 -23.25
C LYS A 278 0.47 -17.23 -21.97
N ALA A 279 -0.01 -16.06 -21.57
CA ALA A 279 -0.86 -15.88 -20.40
C ALA A 279 -2.06 -14.99 -20.74
N VAL A 280 -3.26 -15.46 -20.41
CA VAL A 280 -4.50 -14.67 -20.50
C VAL A 280 -4.91 -14.28 -19.08
N ILE A 281 -5.01 -12.98 -18.81
CA ILE A 281 -5.43 -12.44 -17.52
C ILE A 281 -6.84 -11.92 -17.68
N VAL A 282 -7.79 -12.51 -16.95
CA VAL A 282 -9.19 -12.09 -16.96
C VAL A 282 -9.43 -11.05 -15.87
N GLY A 283 -9.73 -9.81 -16.26
CA GLY A 283 -9.99 -8.69 -15.36
C GLY A 283 -9.31 -7.39 -15.80
N GLY A 284 -9.75 -6.26 -15.23
CA GLY A 284 -9.21 -4.93 -15.56
C GLY A 284 -8.77 -4.09 -14.36
N GLY A 285 -8.83 -4.65 -13.14
CA GLY A 285 -8.42 -3.96 -11.92
C GLY A 285 -6.92 -4.09 -11.63
N ASN A 286 -6.48 -3.51 -10.50
CA ASN A 286 -5.08 -3.55 -10.06
C ASN A 286 -4.52 -4.98 -9.94
N ALA A 287 -5.28 -5.93 -9.37
CA ALA A 287 -4.83 -7.32 -9.26
C ALA A 287 -4.56 -7.96 -10.64
N ALA A 288 -5.39 -7.66 -11.65
CA ALA A 288 -5.17 -8.12 -13.02
C ALA A 288 -3.92 -7.49 -13.62
N MET A 289 -3.71 -6.18 -13.44
CA MET A 289 -2.51 -5.50 -13.92
C MET A 289 -1.24 -6.00 -13.23
N ASP A 290 -1.29 -6.27 -11.93
CA ASP A 290 -0.16 -6.79 -11.16
C ASP A 290 0.20 -8.21 -11.60
N ALA A 291 -0.80 -9.08 -11.78
CA ALA A 291 -0.60 -10.42 -12.32
C ALA A 291 -0.04 -10.37 -13.75
N ALA A 292 -0.58 -9.51 -14.62
CA ALA A 292 -0.11 -9.35 -16.00
C ALA A 292 1.35 -8.87 -16.05
N ARG A 293 1.73 -7.92 -15.18
CA ARG A 293 3.11 -7.39 -15.10
C ARG A 293 4.10 -8.41 -14.57
N TRP A 294 3.67 -9.31 -13.70
CA TRP A 294 4.46 -10.46 -13.27
C TRP A 294 4.59 -11.51 -14.38
N ALA A 295 3.49 -11.87 -15.05
CA ALA A 295 3.55 -12.76 -16.22
C ALA A 295 4.52 -12.24 -17.28
N ARG A 296 4.52 -10.93 -17.57
CA ARG A 296 5.50 -10.31 -18.46
C ARG A 296 6.95 -10.44 -17.98
N ARG A 297 7.21 -10.33 -16.67
CA ARG A 297 8.55 -10.52 -16.07
C ARG A 297 9.03 -11.97 -16.15
N PHE A 298 8.10 -12.92 -16.21
CA PHE A 298 8.38 -14.32 -16.49
C PHE A 298 8.58 -14.64 -17.98
N GLY A 299 8.56 -13.62 -18.85
CA GLY A 299 8.78 -13.78 -20.29
C GLY A 299 7.54 -14.19 -21.09
N CYS A 300 6.35 -14.14 -20.50
CA CYS A 300 5.13 -14.57 -21.18
C CYS A 300 4.63 -13.51 -22.17
N GLU A 301 4.07 -13.98 -23.29
CA GLU A 301 3.18 -13.18 -24.12
C GLU A 301 1.85 -13.00 -23.36
N THR A 302 1.63 -11.78 -22.84
CA THR A 302 0.53 -11.50 -21.92
C THR A 302 -0.61 -10.76 -22.61
N THR A 303 -1.82 -11.32 -22.55
CA THR A 303 -3.07 -10.69 -22.98
C THR A 303 -3.96 -10.41 -21.77
N VAL A 304 -4.47 -9.18 -21.66
CA VAL A 304 -5.49 -8.84 -20.66
C VAL A 304 -6.86 -8.85 -21.33
N LEU A 305 -7.75 -9.69 -20.81
CA LEU A 305 -9.14 -9.77 -21.22
C LEU A 305 -9.99 -8.98 -20.24
N PHE A 306 -10.51 -7.84 -20.70
CA PHE A 306 -11.38 -6.98 -19.92
C PHE A 306 -12.73 -6.84 -20.61
N ARG A 307 -13.80 -7.10 -19.86
CA ARG A 307 -15.18 -7.10 -20.38
C ARG A 307 -15.73 -5.71 -20.76
N ARG A 308 -14.99 -4.63 -20.52
CA ARG A 308 -15.40 -3.24 -20.78
C ARG A 308 -14.35 -2.52 -21.64
N GLY A 309 -14.70 -1.31 -22.10
CA GLY A 309 -13.78 -0.45 -22.84
C GLY A 309 -12.66 0.13 -21.97
N ARG A 310 -11.56 0.53 -22.63
CA ARG A 310 -10.38 1.15 -21.98
C ARG A 310 -10.70 2.44 -21.21
N LYS A 311 -11.79 3.14 -21.56
CA LYS A 311 -12.24 4.38 -20.91
C LYS A 311 -13.14 4.15 -19.69
N GLU A 312 -13.42 2.91 -19.32
CA GLU A 312 -14.23 2.56 -18.15
C GLU A 312 -13.40 1.89 -17.02
N PRO A 313 -12.28 2.48 -16.57
CA PRO A 313 -11.62 1.98 -15.38
C PRO A 313 -12.51 2.31 -14.17
N ARG A 314 -12.99 1.29 -13.48
CA ARG A 314 -13.44 1.47 -12.09
C ARG A 314 -12.23 1.55 -11.18
#